data_AF-A0A418FR88-F1
#
_entry.id   AF-A0A418FR88-F1
#
_cell.length_a   1.000
_cell.length_b   1.000
_cell.length_c   1.000
_cell.angle_alpha   90.00
_cell.angle_beta   90.00
_cell.angle_gamma   90.00
#
_symmetry.space_group_name_H-M   'P 1'
#
loop_
_entity.id
_entity.type
_entity.pdbx_description
1 polymer ?
#
loop_
_entity_poly.entity_id
_entity_poly.type
_entity_poly.pdbx_seq_one_letter_code
_entity_poly.pdbx_strand_id
1 'polypeptide(L)'
;MATYDVVETPSAVASHLPIDSTPEPPVKRSRIKEFYFGIPGILTGAAIGIALGALVQTTSPSKEVVSWIGVPGSLFIRAIKCLVTPLVFCSLLVGMADMLAVGKASRIGWRTALLYITTTMIGATEGLLWVLLFRSSFGNKSKSIEVKAIEFAFACEEPGHFLTHVGANVSCVYDENYNKTSTFSPSSVFVANDIHRSFAKRNSGFTQRTLSQSLQGQLNAIVPSNITQAFADATLLSIIMFAIPFGVAIALLPRDLTVVADFFRAINIVFM
;
A
#
# COMPACT_ATOMS: atom_id res chain seq x y z
N MET A 1 -17.12 -15.42 39.64
CA MET A 1 -16.01 -14.53 39.25
C MET A 1 -14.94 -15.43 38.67
N ALA A 2 -14.78 -15.49 37.35
CA ALA A 2 -13.86 -16.44 36.71
C ALA A 2 -12.42 -15.97 36.94
N THR A 3 -11.65 -16.76 37.68
CA THR A 3 -10.20 -16.62 37.84
C THR A 3 -9.55 -16.87 36.48
N TYR A 4 -8.95 -15.85 35.88
CA TYR A 4 -8.08 -16.02 34.74
C TYR A 4 -6.67 -16.32 35.26
N ASP A 5 -6.06 -17.40 34.76
CA ASP A 5 -4.66 -17.68 35.01
C ASP A 5 -3.81 -16.62 34.29
N VAL A 6 -3.10 -15.81 35.06
CA VAL A 6 -2.06 -14.92 34.54
C VAL A 6 -0.92 -15.82 34.07
N VAL A 7 -0.76 -15.94 32.75
CA VAL A 7 0.38 -16.62 32.15
C VAL A 7 1.58 -15.68 32.27
N GLU A 8 2.41 -15.90 33.29
CA GLU A 8 3.72 -15.25 33.40
C GLU A 8 4.59 -15.73 32.23
N THR A 9 4.88 -14.83 31.29
CA THR A 9 5.82 -15.11 30.19
C THR A 9 7.26 -15.00 30.72
N PRO A 10 8.20 -15.81 30.23
CA PRO A 10 9.61 -15.78 30.64
C PRO A 10 10.37 -14.51 30.18
N SER A 11 9.66 -13.44 29.81
CA SER A 11 10.23 -12.18 29.34
C SER A 11 10.87 -11.33 30.44
N ALA A 12 10.86 -11.77 31.70
CA ALA A 12 11.53 -11.13 32.81
C ALA A 12 13.03 -11.43 32.80
N VAL A 13 13.73 -11.01 31.74
CA VAL A 13 15.19 -10.92 31.78
C VAL A 13 15.52 -9.78 32.73
N ALA A 14 16.11 -10.12 33.88
CA ALA A 14 16.62 -9.17 34.85
C ALA A 14 17.59 -8.20 34.16
N SER A 15 17.24 -6.92 34.11
CA SER A 15 18.15 -5.88 33.63
C SER A 15 19.35 -5.79 34.58
N HIS A 16 20.54 -6.11 34.10
CA HIS A 16 21.83 -5.95 34.81
C HIS A 16 22.27 -4.48 34.98
N LEU A 17 21.38 -3.51 34.72
CA LEU A 17 21.65 -2.10 34.97
C LEU A 17 21.26 -1.79 36.43
N PRO A 18 22.12 -1.11 37.20
CA PRO A 18 21.71 -0.57 38.49
C PRO A 18 20.48 0.31 38.26
N ILE A 19 19.35 -0.09 38.85
CA ILE A 19 18.16 0.75 38.89
C ILE A 19 18.54 1.93 39.78
N ASP A 20 18.90 3.05 39.16
CA ASP A 20 18.99 4.33 39.86
C ASP A 20 17.59 4.63 40.40
N SER A 21 17.43 4.45 41.71
CA SER A 21 16.18 4.59 42.44
C SER A 21 15.91 6.04 42.84
N THR A 22 16.64 7.00 42.29
CA THR A 22 16.33 8.41 42.49
C THR A 22 15.06 8.76 41.70
N PRO A 23 13.97 9.16 42.39
CA PRO A 23 12.77 9.61 41.69
C PRO A 23 13.10 10.89 40.93
N GLU A 24 13.06 10.82 39.60
CA GLU A 24 13.17 12.01 38.75
C GLU A 24 12.12 13.04 39.19
N PRO A 25 12.49 14.33 39.35
CA PRO A 25 11.55 15.35 39.74
C PRO A 25 10.44 15.48 38.67
N PRO A 26 9.16 15.61 39.06
CA PRO A 26 8.05 15.65 38.11
C PRO A 26 8.16 16.90 37.24
N VAL A 27 8.60 16.71 35.99
CA VAL A 27 8.60 17.78 34.98
C VAL A 27 7.14 18.15 34.72
N LYS A 28 6.74 19.34 35.14
CA LYS A 28 5.38 19.90 34.98
C LYS A 28 5.11 20.20 33.50
N ARG A 29 4.88 19.17 32.69
CA ARG A 29 4.47 19.30 31.28
C ARG A 29 3.05 19.89 31.25
N SER A 30 2.80 20.83 30.35
CA SER A 30 1.48 21.46 30.27
C SER A 30 0.47 20.49 29.66
N ARG A 31 -0.69 20.31 30.31
CA ARG A 31 -1.75 19.40 29.87
C ARG A 31 -2.23 19.67 28.43
N ILE A 32 -2.10 20.91 27.96
CA ILE A 32 -2.47 21.31 26.60
C ILE A 32 -1.49 20.74 25.57
N LYS A 33 -0.19 20.69 25.89
CA LYS A 33 0.81 20.08 25.01
C LYS A 33 0.66 18.55 24.97
N GLU A 34 0.30 17.92 26.09
CA GLU A 34 -0.02 16.47 26.12
C GLU A 34 -1.28 16.12 25.34
N PHE A 35 -2.33 16.95 25.42
CA PHE A 35 -3.57 16.71 24.68
C PHE A 35 -3.40 16.87 23.16
N TYR A 36 -2.62 17.86 22.72
CA TYR A 36 -2.40 18.13 21.30
C TYR A 36 -1.45 17.11 20.62
N PHE A 37 -0.52 16.52 21.37
CA PHE A 37 0.45 15.54 20.83
C PHE A 37 -0.14 14.14 20.55
N GLY A 38 -1.42 13.91 20.88
CA GLY A 38 -2.12 12.65 20.63
C GLY A 38 -2.94 12.62 19.34
N ILE A 39 -4.04 11.85 19.36
CA ILE A 39 -5.02 11.74 18.26
C ILE A 39 -5.50 13.11 17.72
N PRO A 40 -5.75 14.14 18.56
CA PRO A 40 -6.19 15.45 18.06
C PRO A 40 -5.18 16.12 17.11
N GLY A 41 -3.87 15.91 17.32
CA GLY A 41 -2.82 16.44 16.45
C GLY A 41 -2.86 15.82 15.04
N ILE A 42 -3.10 14.51 14.95
CA ILE A 42 -3.21 13.81 13.67
C ILE A 42 -4.46 14.28 12.91
N LEU A 43 -5.59 14.41 13.60
CA LEU A 43 -6.85 14.87 12.99
C LEU A 43 -6.75 16.32 12.50
N THR A 44 -6.15 17.20 13.30
CA THR A 44 -5.96 18.59 12.89
C THR A 44 -4.97 18.70 11.73
N GLY A 45 -3.87 17.92 11.74
CA GLY A 45 -2.95 17.83 10.61
C GLY A 45 -3.62 17.34 9.32
N ALA A 46 -4.49 16.31 9.41
CA ALA A 46 -5.26 15.82 8.28
C ALA A 46 -6.23 16.88 7.74
N ALA A 47 -6.96 17.58 8.62
CA ALA A 47 -7.87 18.65 8.22
C ALA A 47 -7.13 19.81 7.53
N ILE A 48 -5.98 20.23 8.06
CA ILE A 48 -5.12 21.25 7.46
C ILE A 48 -4.61 20.79 6.09
N GLY A 49 -4.16 19.52 5.98
CA GLY A 49 -3.70 18.94 4.72
C GLY A 49 -4.78 18.91 3.64
N ILE A 50 -6.02 18.55 4.00
CA ILE A 50 -7.17 18.57 3.08
C ILE A 50 -7.50 20.00 2.65
N ALA A 51 -7.55 20.95 3.60
CA ALA A 51 -7.85 22.34 3.30
C ALA A 51 -6.80 22.98 2.38
N LEU A 52 -5.51 22.76 2.67
CA LEU A 52 -4.41 23.21 1.81
C LEU A 52 -4.46 22.54 0.43
N GLY A 53 -4.76 21.24 0.35
CA GLY A 53 -4.92 20.53 -0.91
C GLY A 53 -6.04 21.12 -1.78
N ALA A 54 -7.18 21.42 -1.18
CA ALA A 54 -8.31 22.05 -1.87
C ALA A 54 -7.97 23.47 -2.36
N LEU A 55 -7.27 24.27 -1.55
CA LEU A 55 -6.82 25.62 -1.91
C LEU A 55 -5.78 25.61 -3.04
N VAL A 56 -4.84 24.66 -3.00
CA VAL A 56 -3.82 24.52 -4.05
C VAL A 56 -4.44 24.08 -5.37
N GLN A 57 -5.51 23.28 -5.35
CA GLN A 57 -6.22 22.83 -6.56
C GLN A 57 -6.88 23.98 -7.34
N THR A 58 -7.32 25.06 -6.68
CA THR A 58 -7.95 26.21 -7.36
C THR A 58 -6.95 27.10 -8.10
N THR A 59 -5.66 27.00 -7.79
CA THR A 59 -4.63 27.94 -8.24
C THR A 59 -3.83 27.44 -9.47
N SER A 60 -4.16 26.28 -10.05
CA SER A 60 -3.45 25.67 -11.20
C SER A 60 -1.91 25.72 -11.09
N PRO A 61 -1.32 25.22 -9.99
CA PRO A 61 0.09 25.39 -9.69
C PRO A 61 0.99 24.68 -10.71
N SER A 62 2.22 25.19 -10.87
CA SER A 62 3.26 24.53 -11.65
C SER A 62 3.60 23.15 -11.04
N LYS A 63 4.01 22.21 -11.90
CA LYS A 63 4.33 20.81 -11.51
C LYS A 63 5.43 20.74 -10.44
N GLU A 64 6.32 21.72 -10.39
CA GLU A 64 7.41 21.81 -9.42
C GLU A 64 6.90 22.07 -7.99
N VAL A 65 5.97 23.03 -7.82
CA VAL A 65 5.38 23.35 -6.50
C VAL A 65 4.62 22.13 -5.94
N VAL A 66 3.87 21.43 -6.79
CA VAL A 66 3.16 20.20 -6.40
C VAL A 66 4.15 19.11 -5.95
N SER A 67 5.29 18.96 -6.65
CA SER A 67 6.32 18.00 -6.27
C SER A 67 6.91 18.31 -4.89
N TRP A 68 7.29 19.56 -4.64
CA TRP A 68 7.90 19.96 -3.37
C TRP A 68 6.97 19.79 -2.15
N ILE A 69 5.68 20.10 -2.31
CA ILE A 69 4.67 19.89 -1.27
C ILE A 69 4.51 18.39 -0.93
N GLY A 70 4.69 17.49 -1.91
CA GLY A 70 4.58 16.05 -1.70
C GLY A 70 5.81 15.39 -1.05
N VAL A 71 6.98 16.03 -1.07
CA VAL A 71 8.24 15.44 -0.58
C VAL A 71 8.16 15.01 0.89
N PRO A 72 7.71 15.84 1.86
CA PRO A 72 7.66 15.46 3.27
C PRO A 72 6.79 14.22 3.52
N GLY A 73 5.66 14.12 2.84
CA GLY A 73 4.78 12.95 2.92
C GLY A 73 5.47 11.69 2.37
N SER A 74 6.16 11.80 1.23
CA SER A 74 6.89 10.66 0.66
C SER A 74 8.03 10.17 1.56
N LEU A 75 8.76 11.09 2.21
CA LEU A 75 9.84 10.77 3.15
C LEU A 75 9.28 10.09 4.41
N PHE A 76 8.18 10.60 4.94
CA PHE A 76 7.49 10.02 6.10
C PHE A 76 7.01 8.58 5.82
N ILE A 77 6.38 8.34 4.66
CA ILE A 77 5.96 6.99 4.27
C ILE A 77 7.17 6.05 4.09
N ARG A 78 8.28 6.54 3.53
CA ARG A 78 9.52 5.75 3.42
C ARG A 78 10.11 5.41 4.80
N ALA A 79 10.10 6.35 5.74
CA ALA A 79 10.56 6.12 7.10
C ALA A 79 9.72 5.06 7.83
N ILE A 80 8.39 5.16 7.76
CA ILE A 80 7.49 4.16 8.35
C ILE A 80 7.70 2.78 7.71
N LYS A 81 7.78 2.70 6.38
CA LYS A 81 8.02 1.43 5.68
C LYS A 81 9.34 0.77 6.09
N CYS A 82 10.38 1.56 6.34
CA CYS A 82 11.67 1.05 6.80
C CYS A 82 11.60 0.47 8.23
N LEU A 83 10.73 1.02 9.08
CA LEU A 83 10.58 0.58 10.47
C LEU A 83 9.62 -0.61 10.61
N VAL A 84 8.48 -0.57 9.93
CA VAL A 84 7.41 -1.58 10.07
C VAL A 84 7.88 -2.97 9.63
N THR A 85 8.63 -3.05 8.52
CA THR A 85 9.09 -4.32 7.94
C THR A 85 9.91 -5.19 8.93
N PRO A 86 11.03 -4.70 9.53
CA PRO A 86 11.79 -5.47 10.52
C PRO A 86 11.03 -5.69 11.83
N LEU A 87 10.22 -4.71 12.26
CA LEU A 87 9.39 -4.81 13.47
C LEU A 87 8.41 -5.99 13.35
N VAL A 88 7.64 -6.04 12.26
CA VAL A 88 6.63 -7.10 12.05
C VAL A 88 7.29 -8.48 12.06
N PHE A 89 8.46 -8.63 11.43
CA PHE A 89 9.18 -9.90 11.44
C PHE A 89 9.58 -10.33 12.85
N CYS A 90 10.23 -9.45 13.62
CA CYS A 90 10.71 -9.78 14.97
C CYS A 90 9.55 -10.00 15.94
N SER A 91 8.52 -9.14 15.90
CA SER A 91 7.35 -9.26 16.76
C SER A 91 6.57 -10.55 16.51
N LEU A 92 6.41 -10.96 15.25
CA LEU A 92 5.69 -12.20 14.92
C LEU A 92 6.48 -13.45 15.29
N LEU A 93 7.80 -13.43 15.10
CA LEU A 93 8.68 -14.52 15.47
C LEU A 93 8.62 -14.75 16.99
N VAL A 94 8.86 -13.71 17.79
CA VAL A 94 8.81 -13.78 19.27
C VAL A 94 7.42 -14.15 19.74
N GLY A 95 6.38 -13.55 19.15
CA GLY A 95 4.98 -13.85 19.48
C GLY A 95 4.61 -15.29 19.21
N MET A 96 5.05 -15.87 18.09
CA MET A 96 4.78 -17.27 17.76
C MET A 96 5.58 -18.23 18.65
N ALA A 97 6.83 -17.88 18.96
CA ALA A 97 7.68 -18.68 19.84
C ALA A 97 7.08 -18.77 21.27
N ASP A 98 6.65 -17.63 21.82
CA ASP A 98 6.02 -17.54 23.14
C ASP A 98 4.67 -18.28 23.17
N MET A 99 3.85 -18.15 22.12
CA MET A 99 2.59 -18.89 22.02
C MET A 99 2.77 -20.41 21.98
N LEU A 100 3.83 -20.91 21.33
CA LEU A 100 4.13 -22.33 21.26
C LEU A 100 4.67 -22.87 22.58
N ALA A 101 5.50 -22.10 23.29
CA ALA A 101 6.01 -22.46 24.62
C ALA A 101 4.89 -22.71 25.64
N VAL A 102 3.77 -22.00 25.52
CA VAL A 102 2.57 -22.17 26.38
C VAL A 102 1.72 -23.40 25.97
N GLY A 103 2.06 -24.10 24.89
CA GLY A 103 1.38 -25.31 24.43
C GLY A 103 -0.05 -25.09 23.92
N LYS A 104 -0.46 -23.83 23.73
CA LYS A 104 -1.83 -23.45 23.32
C LYS A 104 -1.90 -22.82 21.92
N ALA A 105 -0.79 -22.78 21.18
CA ALA A 105 -0.67 -22.12 19.87
C ALA A 105 -1.77 -22.53 18.88
N SER A 106 -2.02 -23.83 18.68
CA SER A 106 -3.01 -24.31 17.69
C SER A 106 -4.45 -23.91 18.05
N ARG A 107 -4.84 -24.03 19.32
CA ARG A 107 -6.20 -23.72 19.78
C ARG A 107 -6.48 -22.22 19.75
N ILE A 108 -5.50 -21.40 20.11
CA ILE A 108 -5.60 -19.94 20.03
C ILE A 108 -5.61 -19.50 18.56
N GLY A 109 -4.68 -20.04 17.75
CA GLY A 109 -4.55 -19.73 16.33
C GLY A 109 -5.83 -19.99 15.53
N TRP A 110 -6.45 -21.16 15.69
CA TRP A 110 -7.68 -21.48 14.94
C TRP A 110 -8.87 -20.60 15.34
N ARG A 111 -9.04 -20.28 16.62
CA ARG A 111 -10.11 -19.37 17.08
C ARG A 111 -9.91 -17.97 16.50
N THR A 112 -8.68 -17.48 16.50
CA THR A 112 -8.32 -16.17 15.92
C THR A 112 -8.50 -16.17 14.40
N ALA A 113 -8.07 -17.23 13.70
CA ALA A 113 -8.26 -17.35 12.26
C ALA A 113 -9.74 -17.36 11.87
N LEU A 114 -10.56 -18.12 12.60
CA LEU A 114 -12.00 -18.18 12.39
C LEU A 114 -12.65 -16.81 12.62
N LEU A 115 -12.25 -16.09 13.68
CA LEU A 115 -12.71 -14.73 13.95
C LEU A 115 -12.33 -13.75 12.85
N TYR A 116 -11.11 -13.82 12.30
CA TYR A 116 -10.71 -12.97 11.18
C TYR A 116 -11.46 -13.29 9.89
N ILE A 117 -11.69 -14.57 9.58
CA ILE A 117 -12.44 -14.96 8.40
C ILE A 117 -13.90 -14.47 8.50
N THR A 118 -14.57 -14.68 9.64
CA THR A 118 -15.97 -14.26 9.81
C THR A 118 -16.11 -12.74 9.76
N THR A 119 -15.23 -12.00 10.45
CA THR A 119 -15.25 -10.53 10.41
C THR A 119 -14.93 -9.98 9.02
N THR A 120 -14.02 -10.60 8.28
CA THR A 120 -13.73 -10.22 6.89
C THR A 120 -14.93 -10.45 5.97
N MET A 121 -15.64 -11.57 6.14
CA MET A 121 -16.87 -11.83 5.37
C MET A 121 -17.94 -10.78 5.69
N ILE A 122 -18.14 -10.45 6.97
CA ILE A 122 -19.09 -9.41 7.39
C ILE A 122 -18.71 -8.06 6.76
N GLY A 123 -17.45 -7.63 6.90
CA GLY A 123 -16.99 -6.36 6.32
C GLY A 123 -17.09 -6.33 4.79
N ALA A 124 -16.82 -7.43 4.10
CA ALA A 124 -16.99 -7.52 2.65
C ALA A 124 -18.47 -7.41 2.25
N THR A 125 -19.37 -8.05 3.00
CA THR A 125 -20.82 -7.92 2.76
C THR A 125 -21.32 -6.51 3.03
N GLU A 126 -20.85 -5.84 4.09
CA GLU A 126 -21.20 -4.44 4.38
C GLU A 126 -20.68 -3.51 3.28
N GLY A 127 -19.43 -3.70 2.84
CA GLY A 127 -18.85 -2.91 1.74
C GLY A 127 -19.65 -3.08 0.44
N LEU A 128 -20.01 -4.32 0.08
CA LEU A 128 -20.82 -4.59 -1.11
C LEU A 128 -22.24 -4.03 -0.98
N LEU A 129 -22.84 -4.14 0.21
CA LEU A 129 -24.15 -3.58 0.52
C LEU A 129 -24.17 -2.06 0.31
N TRP A 130 -23.19 -1.35 0.87
CA TRP A 130 -23.08 0.10 0.70
C TRP A 130 -22.82 0.49 -0.75
N VAL A 131 -21.94 -0.23 -1.45
CA VAL A 131 -21.67 0.03 -2.88
C VAL A 131 -22.94 -0.12 -3.71
N LEU A 132 -23.74 -1.18 -3.50
CA LEU A 132 -24.97 -1.42 -4.25
C LEU A 132 -26.07 -0.41 -3.91
N LEU A 133 -26.18 -0.01 -2.64
CA LEU A 133 -27.14 1.01 -2.19
C LEU A 133 -26.82 2.39 -2.80
N PHE A 134 -25.56 2.80 -2.72
CA PHE A 134 -25.11 4.11 -3.21
C PHE A 134 -24.80 4.15 -4.71
N ARG A 135 -24.74 3.01 -5.41
CA ARG A 135 -24.56 2.94 -6.87
C ARG A 135 -25.61 3.75 -7.62
N SER A 136 -26.84 3.81 -7.12
CA SER A 136 -27.91 4.64 -7.68
C SER A 136 -27.63 6.14 -7.52
N SER A 137 -27.17 6.52 -6.32
CA SER A 137 -26.96 7.92 -5.93
C SER A 137 -25.71 8.55 -6.58
N PHE A 138 -24.64 7.77 -6.73
CA PHE A 138 -23.40 8.17 -7.42
C PHE A 138 -23.25 7.50 -8.79
N GLY A 139 -24.36 7.01 -9.36
CA GLY A 139 -24.39 6.35 -10.65
C GLY A 139 -23.81 7.28 -11.72
N ASN A 140 -22.54 7.04 -12.06
CA ASN A 140 -21.82 7.83 -13.02
C ASN A 140 -22.64 7.97 -14.31
N LYS A 141 -22.94 9.20 -14.71
CA LYS A 141 -22.85 9.58 -16.13
C LYS A 141 -21.40 9.33 -16.54
N SER A 142 -21.06 8.06 -16.71
CA SER A 142 -19.76 7.66 -17.24
C SER A 142 -19.74 8.28 -18.62
N LYS A 143 -19.06 9.41 -18.76
CA LYS A 143 -18.47 9.79 -20.03
C LYS A 143 -17.52 8.63 -20.27
N SER A 144 -18.03 7.60 -20.95
CA SER A 144 -17.23 6.52 -21.49
C SER A 144 -15.98 7.20 -21.99
N ILE A 145 -14.83 6.85 -21.43
CA ILE A 145 -13.56 7.18 -22.06
C ILE A 145 -13.66 6.39 -23.36
N GLU A 146 -14.27 7.03 -24.35
CA GLU A 146 -14.25 6.63 -25.73
C GLU A 146 -12.77 6.46 -25.97
N VAL A 147 -12.38 5.21 -26.17
CA VAL A 147 -10.99 4.85 -26.36
C VAL A 147 -10.61 5.51 -27.66
N LYS A 148 -10.18 6.78 -27.58
CA LYS A 148 -9.75 7.58 -28.70
C LYS A 148 -8.68 6.75 -29.36
N ALA A 149 -8.94 6.38 -30.61
CA ALA A 149 -8.04 5.51 -31.32
C ALA A 149 -6.66 6.18 -31.36
N ILE A 150 -5.59 5.39 -31.57
CA ILE A 150 -4.27 6.00 -31.70
C ILE A 150 -4.29 6.80 -33.00
N GLU A 151 -4.39 8.11 -32.84
CA GLU A 151 -4.40 9.10 -33.90
C GLU A 151 -2.95 9.47 -34.19
N PHE A 152 -2.53 9.31 -35.44
CA PHE A 152 -1.25 9.80 -35.94
C PHE A 152 -1.49 10.57 -37.23
N ALA A 153 -0.65 11.57 -37.46
CA ALA A 153 -0.62 12.33 -38.70
C ALA A 153 0.76 12.15 -39.32
N PHE A 154 0.82 12.07 -40.64
CA PHE A 154 2.07 12.03 -41.38
C PHE A 154 2.42 13.45 -41.83
N ALA A 155 3.53 13.97 -41.34
CA ALA A 155 4.06 15.26 -41.77
C ALA A 155 4.64 15.12 -43.19
N CYS A 156 4.39 16.13 -44.02
CA CYS A 156 5.00 16.27 -45.33
C CYS A 156 6.33 17.02 -45.23
N GLU A 157 7.02 17.17 -46.37
CA GLU A 157 8.34 17.80 -46.43
C GLU A 157 8.34 19.27 -45.98
N GLU A 158 7.23 19.98 -46.17
CA GLU A 158 7.05 21.36 -45.71
C GLU A 158 6.45 21.43 -44.29
N PRO A 159 6.94 22.34 -43.43
CA PRO A 159 6.48 22.47 -42.06
C PRO A 159 5.01 22.92 -42.01
N GLY A 160 4.18 22.18 -41.27
CA GLY A 160 2.75 22.48 -41.12
C GLY A 160 1.84 21.83 -42.16
N HIS A 161 2.41 21.09 -43.12
CA HIS A 161 1.65 20.28 -44.06
C HIS A 161 1.54 18.83 -43.57
N PHE A 162 0.33 18.29 -43.58
CA PHE A 162 0.04 16.92 -43.21
C PHE A 162 -0.75 16.22 -44.31
N LEU A 163 -0.54 14.90 -44.46
CA LEU A 163 -1.35 14.10 -45.36
C LEU A 163 -2.81 14.16 -44.93
N THR A 164 -3.66 14.64 -45.83
CA THR A 164 -5.08 14.88 -45.59
C THR A 164 -5.89 14.19 -46.65
N HIS A 165 -6.99 13.55 -46.25
CA HIS A 165 -7.92 12.94 -47.19
C HIS A 165 -8.81 14.01 -47.83
N VAL A 166 -8.62 14.28 -49.12
CA VAL A 166 -9.41 15.25 -49.90
C VAL A 166 -10.15 14.51 -51.01
N GLY A 167 -11.43 14.22 -50.78
CA GLY A 167 -12.25 13.48 -51.74
C GLY A 167 -11.91 11.99 -51.74
N ALA A 168 -11.30 11.49 -52.82
CA ALA A 168 -10.85 10.09 -52.95
C ALA A 168 -9.31 9.96 -52.94
N ASN A 169 -8.60 11.08 -52.91
CA ASN A 169 -7.14 11.11 -52.92
C ASN A 169 -6.61 11.62 -51.58
N VAL A 170 -5.37 11.24 -51.28
CA VAL A 170 -4.62 11.79 -50.14
C VAL A 170 -3.62 12.81 -50.70
N SER A 171 -3.67 14.03 -50.19
CA SER A 171 -2.75 15.10 -50.59
C SER A 171 -2.15 15.78 -49.35
N CYS A 172 -0.96 16.35 -49.49
CA CYS A 172 -0.35 17.18 -48.45
C CYS A 172 -1.07 18.53 -48.40
N VAL A 173 -1.81 18.78 -47.32
CA VAL A 173 -2.56 20.02 -47.11
C VAL A 173 -2.08 20.68 -45.84
N TYR A 174 -2.04 22.00 -45.84
CA TYR A 174 -1.70 22.79 -44.66
C TYR A 174 -2.81 22.67 -43.60
N ASP A 175 -2.46 22.26 -42.38
CA ASP A 175 -3.43 22.18 -41.27
C ASP A 175 -3.32 23.40 -40.36
N GLU A 176 -4.25 24.35 -40.56
CA GLU A 176 -4.34 25.55 -39.73
C GLU A 176 -4.61 25.27 -38.25
N ASN A 177 -5.29 24.17 -37.94
CA ASN A 177 -5.66 23.83 -36.56
C ASN A 177 -4.45 23.33 -35.79
N TYR A 178 -3.59 22.54 -36.43
CA TYR A 178 -2.38 22.05 -35.79
C TYR A 178 -1.43 23.20 -35.41
N ASN A 179 -1.25 24.20 -36.29
CA ASN A 179 -0.36 25.31 -36.00
C ASN A 179 -0.87 26.22 -34.87
N LYS A 180 -2.20 26.33 -34.68
CA LYS A 180 -2.80 27.20 -33.64
C LYS A 180 -2.99 26.51 -32.29
N THR A 181 -3.32 25.23 -32.27
CA THR A 181 -3.73 24.52 -31.04
C THR A 181 -2.98 23.20 -30.80
N SER A 182 -1.99 22.86 -31.64
CA SER A 182 -1.26 21.58 -31.58
C SER A 182 -2.19 20.36 -31.66
N THR A 183 -3.37 20.52 -32.24
CA THR A 183 -4.39 19.48 -32.43
C THR A 183 -4.67 19.30 -33.91
N PHE A 184 -4.55 18.07 -34.39
CA PHE A 184 -4.79 17.72 -35.79
C PHE A 184 -6.28 17.83 -36.16
N SER A 185 -6.55 18.32 -37.37
CA SER A 185 -7.87 18.29 -38.00
C SER A 185 -8.30 16.84 -38.28
N PRO A 186 -9.59 16.48 -38.12
CA PRO A 186 -10.07 15.10 -38.33
C PRO A 186 -9.80 14.52 -39.72
N SER A 187 -9.58 15.35 -40.74
CA SER A 187 -9.22 14.93 -42.10
C SER A 187 -7.73 14.61 -42.29
N SER A 188 -6.87 15.06 -41.37
CA SER A 188 -5.41 14.87 -41.37
C SER A 188 -4.95 13.75 -40.41
N VAL A 189 -5.93 13.16 -39.70
CA VAL A 189 -5.72 12.13 -38.70
C VAL A 189 -5.99 10.76 -39.31
N PHE A 190 -5.02 9.88 -39.20
CA PHE A 190 -5.18 8.47 -39.52
C PHE A 190 -5.33 7.67 -38.25
N VAL A 191 -6.30 6.75 -38.28
CA VAL A 191 -6.58 5.83 -37.19
C VAL A 191 -5.99 4.48 -37.54
N ALA A 192 -5.05 3.99 -36.73
CA ALA A 192 -4.57 2.60 -36.87
C ALA A 192 -5.66 1.66 -36.38
N ASN A 193 -6.20 0.85 -37.29
CA ASN A 193 -7.01 -0.30 -36.93
C ASN A 193 -6.10 -1.53 -36.79
N ASP A 194 -5.75 -1.85 -35.54
CA ASP A 194 -4.92 -3.01 -35.23
C ASP A 194 -5.72 -4.31 -35.33
N ILE A 195 -5.73 -4.90 -36.53
CA ILE A 195 -6.38 -6.18 -36.83
C ILE A 195 -5.75 -7.37 -36.08
N HIS A 196 -4.46 -7.32 -35.74
CA HIS A 196 -3.73 -8.42 -35.10
C HIS A 196 -3.56 -8.26 -33.59
N ARG A 197 -4.11 -7.20 -32.99
CA ARG A 197 -3.98 -6.87 -31.54
C ARG A 197 -2.52 -6.83 -31.05
N SER A 198 -1.58 -6.57 -31.95
CA SER A 198 -0.14 -6.51 -31.65
C SER A 198 0.22 -5.24 -30.87
N PHE A 199 -0.50 -4.16 -31.12
CA PHE A 199 -0.53 -2.97 -30.29
C PHE A 199 -1.65 -3.15 -29.27
N ALA A 200 -1.35 -3.88 -28.19
CA ALA A 200 -2.27 -3.98 -27.07
C ALA A 200 -2.66 -2.57 -26.62
N LYS A 201 -3.91 -2.16 -26.89
CA LYS A 201 -4.49 -1.00 -26.23
C LYS A 201 -4.24 -1.22 -24.74
N ARG A 202 -3.54 -0.29 -24.09
CA ARG A 202 -3.47 -0.28 -22.63
C ARG A 202 -4.91 -0.05 -22.16
N ASN A 203 -5.66 -1.14 -22.00
CA ASN A 203 -6.93 -1.10 -21.32
C ASN A 203 -6.60 -0.61 -19.92
N SER A 204 -6.89 0.66 -19.67
CA SER A 204 -6.91 1.27 -18.34
C SER A 204 -8.10 0.74 -17.51
N GLY A 205 -8.36 -0.56 -17.61
CA GLY A 205 -9.45 -1.26 -16.97
C GLY A 205 -9.08 -2.73 -16.91
N PHE A 206 -8.62 -3.14 -15.72
CA PHE A 206 -8.49 -4.50 -15.24
C PHE A 206 -8.14 -5.55 -16.31
N THR A 207 -6.86 -5.92 -16.41
CA THR A 207 -6.50 -7.23 -16.97
C THR A 207 -7.31 -8.29 -16.23
N GLN A 208 -8.30 -8.86 -16.92
CA GLN A 208 -9.17 -9.91 -16.39
C GLN A 208 -8.33 -11.17 -16.22
N ARG A 209 -7.56 -11.22 -15.14
CA ARG A 209 -6.83 -12.41 -14.73
C ARG A 209 -7.86 -13.49 -14.46
N THR A 210 -7.63 -14.67 -15.00
CA THR A 210 -8.47 -15.82 -14.64
C THR A 210 -8.36 -16.05 -13.13
N LEU A 211 -9.37 -16.68 -12.53
CA LEU A 211 -9.34 -17.05 -11.11
C LEU A 211 -8.05 -17.81 -10.79
N SER A 212 -7.66 -18.74 -11.68
CA SER A 212 -6.44 -19.54 -11.57
C SER A 212 -5.18 -18.67 -11.54
N GLN A 213 -5.05 -17.69 -12.45
CA GLN A 213 -3.90 -16.77 -12.46
C GLN A 213 -3.84 -15.86 -11.23
N SER A 214 -5.01 -15.49 -10.69
CA SER A 214 -5.10 -14.66 -9.49
C SER A 214 -4.71 -15.44 -8.24
N LEU A 215 -5.25 -16.65 -8.10
CA LEU A 215 -4.91 -17.57 -7.00
C LEU A 215 -3.44 -17.97 -7.05
N GLN A 216 -2.90 -18.26 -8.23
CA GLN A 216 -1.48 -18.56 -8.40
C GLN A 216 -0.61 -17.36 -8.01
N GLY A 217 -0.99 -16.14 -8.40
CA GLY A 217 -0.29 -14.93 -7.99
C GLY A 217 -0.29 -14.73 -6.47
N GLN A 218 -1.42 -14.95 -5.80
CA GLN A 218 -1.53 -14.85 -4.35
C GLN A 218 -0.76 -15.96 -3.62
N LEU A 219 -0.78 -17.18 -4.13
CA LEU A 219 -0.04 -18.30 -3.54
C LEU A 219 1.47 -18.10 -3.63
N ASN A 220 1.96 -17.60 -4.77
CA ASN A 220 3.36 -17.22 -4.94
C ASN A 220 3.76 -16.05 -4.03
N ALA A 221 2.82 -15.19 -3.64
CA ALA A 221 3.08 -14.12 -2.67
C ALA A 221 3.10 -14.63 -1.21
N ILE A 222 2.39 -15.72 -0.91
CA ILE A 222 2.40 -16.38 0.40
C ILE A 222 3.76 -17.03 0.66
N VAL A 223 4.29 -17.81 -0.28
CA VAL A 223 5.61 -18.44 -0.17
C VAL A 223 6.58 -17.74 -1.13
N PRO A 224 7.39 -16.77 -0.65
CA PRO A 224 8.35 -16.09 -1.51
C PRO A 224 9.47 -17.04 -1.94
N SER A 225 9.98 -16.87 -3.17
CA SER A 225 11.19 -17.56 -3.64
C SER A 225 12.47 -17.03 -2.97
N ASN A 226 12.44 -15.78 -2.48
CA ASN A 226 13.55 -15.16 -1.77
C ASN A 226 13.03 -14.23 -0.66
N ILE A 227 13.41 -14.53 0.59
CA ILE A 227 13.02 -13.73 1.76
C ILE A 227 13.70 -12.35 1.78
N THR A 228 14.97 -12.26 1.39
CA THR A 228 15.72 -10.97 1.41
C THR A 228 15.12 -9.97 0.44
N GLN A 229 14.62 -10.45 -0.71
CA GLN A 229 13.88 -9.64 -1.64
C GLN A 229 12.52 -9.21 -1.07
N ALA A 230 11.81 -10.10 -0.38
CA ALA A 230 10.56 -9.73 0.30
C ALA A 230 10.75 -8.62 1.35
N PHE A 231 11.90 -8.61 2.04
CA PHE A 231 12.30 -7.51 2.92
C PHE A 231 12.59 -6.21 2.16
N ALA A 232 13.26 -6.30 1.00
CA ALA A 232 13.55 -5.13 0.16
C ALA A 232 12.28 -4.51 -0.46
N ASP A 233 11.35 -5.36 -0.89
CA ASP A 233 10.07 -4.95 -1.49
C ASP A 233 9.00 -4.63 -0.44
N ALA A 234 9.29 -4.86 0.85
CA ALA A 234 8.39 -4.70 1.99
C ALA A 234 7.06 -5.46 1.81
N THR A 235 7.11 -6.70 1.28
CA THR A 235 5.91 -7.54 1.09
C THR A 235 5.50 -8.22 2.39
N LEU A 236 4.65 -7.55 3.17
CA LEU A 236 4.23 -8.01 4.51
C LEU A 236 3.70 -9.45 4.52
N LEU A 237 2.88 -9.84 3.53
CA LEU A 237 2.32 -11.20 3.46
C LEU A 237 3.42 -12.27 3.44
N SER A 238 4.44 -12.08 2.60
CA SER A 238 5.56 -13.00 2.46
C SER A 238 6.41 -13.04 3.73
N ILE A 239 6.65 -11.88 4.35
CA ILE A 239 7.41 -11.75 5.60
C ILE A 239 6.70 -12.50 6.74
N ILE A 240 5.39 -12.28 6.89
CA ILE A 240 4.55 -12.94 7.91
C ILE A 240 4.57 -14.46 7.72
N MET A 241 4.39 -14.92 6.48
CA MET A 241 4.33 -16.34 6.16
C MET A 241 5.66 -17.06 6.36
N PHE A 242 6.79 -16.36 6.26
CA PHE A 242 8.09 -16.90 6.64
C PHE A 242 8.33 -16.83 8.15
N ALA A 243 7.94 -15.73 8.81
CA ALA A 243 8.16 -15.50 10.24
C ALA A 243 7.46 -16.55 11.12
N ILE A 244 6.25 -16.98 10.75
CA ILE A 244 5.46 -17.91 11.56
C ILE A 244 6.13 -19.30 11.66
N PRO A 245 6.43 -20.02 10.56
CA PRO A 245 7.15 -21.29 10.63
C PRO A 245 8.54 -21.16 11.27
N PHE A 246 9.23 -20.04 11.03
CA PHE A 246 10.54 -19.79 11.62
C PHE A 246 10.45 -19.61 13.15
N GLY A 247 9.46 -18.86 13.64
CA GLY A 247 9.19 -18.74 15.08
C GLY A 247 8.80 -20.08 15.72
N VAL A 248 8.02 -20.91 15.01
CA VAL A 248 7.72 -22.29 15.45
C VAL A 248 9.00 -23.12 15.54
N ALA A 249 9.87 -23.06 14.52
CA ALA A 249 11.13 -23.80 14.51
C ALA A 249 12.04 -23.40 15.68
N ILE A 250 12.12 -22.11 16.01
CA ILE A 250 12.88 -21.61 17.16
C ILE A 250 12.30 -22.14 18.48
N ALA A 251 10.98 -22.16 18.64
CA ALA A 251 10.36 -22.66 19.87
C ALA A 251 10.42 -24.19 20.04
N LEU A 252 10.71 -24.93 18.98
CA LEU A 252 10.96 -26.37 19.03
C LEU A 252 12.43 -26.72 19.35
N LEU A 253 13.33 -25.74 19.36
CA LEU A 253 14.72 -25.98 19.73
C LEU A 253 14.84 -26.35 21.21
N PRO A 254 15.83 -27.20 21.57
CA PRO A 254 16.10 -27.53 22.97
C PRO A 254 16.46 -26.28 23.77
N ARG A 255 16.17 -26.31 25.09
CA ARG A 255 16.31 -25.17 26.02
C ARG A 255 17.72 -24.58 26.11
N ASP A 256 18.72 -25.26 25.58
CA ASP A 256 20.11 -24.82 25.61
C ASP A 256 20.43 -23.81 24.49
N LEU A 257 19.51 -23.60 23.53
CA LEU A 257 19.68 -22.69 22.38
C LEU A 257 18.73 -21.47 22.42
N THR A 258 18.58 -20.80 23.57
CA THR A 258 17.73 -19.58 23.67
C THR A 258 18.33 -18.35 23.01
N VAL A 259 19.64 -18.35 22.70
CA VAL A 259 20.39 -17.19 22.17
C VAL A 259 19.69 -16.53 20.99
N VAL A 260 19.12 -17.33 20.08
CA VAL A 260 18.42 -16.81 18.88
C VAL A 260 17.10 -16.13 19.26
N ALA A 261 16.32 -16.74 20.16
CA ALA A 261 15.06 -16.17 20.63
C ALA A 261 15.29 -14.87 21.41
N ASP A 262 16.31 -14.84 22.28
CA ASP A 262 16.67 -13.68 23.09
C ASP A 262 17.19 -12.52 22.22
N PHE A 263 17.96 -12.82 21.15
CA PHE A 263 18.37 -11.85 20.15
C PHE A 263 17.17 -11.17 19.46
N PHE A 264 16.21 -11.95 18.98
CA PHE A 264 15.01 -11.39 18.34
C PHE A 264 14.11 -10.65 19.33
N ARG A 265 14.07 -11.07 20.60
CA ARG A 265 13.37 -10.34 21.66
C ARG A 265 14.04 -8.98 21.93
N ALA A 266 15.37 -8.93 22.02
CA ALA A 266 16.11 -7.69 22.18
C ALA A 266 15.90 -6.72 21.02
N ILE A 267 15.95 -7.21 19.77
CA ILE A 267 15.65 -6.40 18.59
C ILE A 267 14.22 -5.87 18.62
N ASN A 268 13.25 -6.72 18.99
CA ASN A 268 11.85 -6.31 19.07
C ASN A 268 11.65 -5.16 20.07
N ILE A 269 12.36 -5.17 21.20
CA ILE A 269 12.34 -4.09 22.19
C ILE A 269 12.96 -2.80 21.63
N VAL A 270 14.01 -2.89 20.81
CA VAL A 270 14.65 -1.71 20.20
C VAL A 270 13.72 -1.01 19.19
N PHE A 271 12.85 -1.76 18.51
CA PHE A 271 11.94 -1.22 17.50
C PHE A 271 10.59 -0.72 18.06
N MET A 272 10.23 -1.10 19.29
CA MET A 272 8.96 -0.76 19.94
C MET A 272 9.04 0.58 20.67
#